data_AF-A0A2V7JAW2-F1
#
_entry.id   AF-A0A2V7JAW2-F1
#
_cell.length_a   1.000
_cell.length_b   1.000
_cell.length_c   1.000
_cell.angle_alpha   90.00
_cell.angle_beta   90.00
_cell.angle_gamma   90.00
#
_symmetry.space_group_name_H-M   'P 1'
#
loop_
_entity.id
_entity.type
_entity.pdbx_description
1 polymer ?
#
loop_
_entity_poly.entity_id
_entity_poly.type
_entity_poly.pdbx_seq_one_letter_code
_entity_poly.pdbx_strand_id
1 'polypeptide(L)'
;MSFLHPLALLGLAAAAIPALLHLLQRRIPPELDFPPVRYLSAAERESARRLKLRHLLLMILRTALIAVIVLAAARPLIPLRGGGAHQPTAVVIILDNSPSSGAVVSAGPVLDRLRVAARSSLARTTSADRVWLMLCDGVLRGGTREALLAIIDSTHAGWQRLDLVDAVGRAARIVDAQPLPGREVHVLSDLQRTALASGRADVPRGVRILALEPGSAVTNRGIASVTVSEGAAVIELSGSTPAGREIPQPVPVTIRIGGARRDRGGGGGEIAARGLATPGGSGGTMRSAVTVSLPVQSLAPGWWLGEAALEPDELRVDDRRPFAWRVAPAARVTATPGSGSFVAAALAVLQEGKRVSEGRDGATECATCHRAAARRPGAGRPGKSGTRGARRPVALGRRGHARQPRGATTTRARWHASRASLPARGCVRRGAGHRERRAMVSALRERSAAREPPRHRMDGVADGARIRPVH
;
A
#
# COMPACT_ATOMS: atom_id res chain seq x y z
N MET A 1 -25.59 -25.17 -3.08
CA MET A 1 -26.22 -25.04 -4.41
C MET A 1 -27.07 -23.79 -4.39
N SER A 2 -26.89 -22.89 -5.36
CA SER A 2 -27.75 -21.72 -5.54
C SER A 2 -28.63 -21.92 -6.77
N PHE A 3 -29.82 -21.32 -6.76
CA PHE A 3 -30.76 -21.31 -7.87
C PHE A 3 -31.06 -19.86 -8.23
N LEU A 4 -31.12 -19.53 -9.52
CA LEU A 4 -31.45 -18.17 -9.96
C LEU A 4 -32.92 -17.82 -9.66
N HIS A 5 -33.81 -18.82 -9.72
CA HIS A 5 -35.23 -18.65 -9.42
C HIS A 5 -35.71 -19.74 -8.44
N PRO A 6 -35.46 -19.58 -7.11
CA PRO A 6 -35.82 -20.61 -6.13
C PRO A 6 -37.33 -20.89 -6.07
N LEU A 7 -38.17 -19.89 -6.36
CA LEU A 7 -39.63 -20.06 -6.44
C LEU A 7 -40.07 -21.04 -7.56
N ALA A 8 -39.27 -21.23 -8.60
CA ALA A 8 -39.58 -22.19 -9.67
C ALA A 8 -39.60 -23.65 -9.16
N LEU A 9 -38.92 -23.95 -8.05
CA LEU A 9 -38.92 -25.28 -7.43
C LEU A 9 -40.31 -25.70 -6.91
N LEU A 10 -41.23 -24.75 -6.65
CA LEU A 10 -42.64 -25.05 -6.36
C LEU A 10 -43.32 -25.81 -7.52
N GLY A 11 -42.82 -25.65 -8.75
CA GLY A 11 -43.26 -26.41 -9.92
C GLY A 11 -43.06 -27.93 -9.79
N LEU A 12 -42.19 -28.42 -8.90
CA LEU A 12 -42.05 -29.86 -8.64
C LEU A 12 -43.33 -30.48 -8.03
N ALA A 13 -44.20 -29.69 -7.40
CA ALA A 13 -45.52 -30.16 -6.99
C ALA A 13 -46.37 -30.63 -8.19
N ALA A 14 -46.21 -30.00 -9.36
CA ALA A 14 -46.89 -30.45 -10.59
C ALA A 14 -46.38 -31.81 -11.10
N ALA A 15 -45.13 -32.19 -10.79
CA ALA A 15 -44.59 -33.51 -11.13
C ALA A 15 -45.20 -34.64 -10.28
N ALA A 16 -45.83 -34.33 -9.14
CA ALA A 16 -46.57 -35.31 -8.35
C ALA A 16 -47.96 -35.63 -8.94
N ILE A 17 -48.56 -34.72 -9.72
CA ILE A 17 -49.93 -34.85 -10.24
C ILE A 17 -50.12 -36.15 -11.08
N PRO A 18 -49.24 -36.53 -12.02
CA PRO A 18 -49.41 -37.76 -12.79
C PRO A 18 -49.28 -39.03 -11.94
N ALA A 19 -48.44 -39.03 -10.91
CA ALA A 19 -48.26 -40.15 -10.00
C ALA A 19 -49.48 -40.32 -9.07
N LEU A 20 -50.00 -39.21 -8.55
CA LEU A 20 -51.19 -39.20 -7.71
C LEU A 20 -52.45 -39.62 -8.50
N LEU A 21 -52.63 -39.10 -9.72
CA LEU A 21 -53.70 -39.54 -10.62
C LEU A 21 -53.60 -41.03 -10.96
N HIS A 22 -52.39 -41.57 -11.18
CA HIS A 22 -52.22 -43.01 -11.41
C HIS A 22 -52.63 -43.85 -10.19
N LEU A 23 -52.33 -43.38 -8.98
CA LEU A 23 -52.74 -44.04 -7.74
C LEU A 23 -54.27 -44.02 -7.55
N LEU A 24 -54.93 -42.90 -7.84
CA LEU A 24 -56.40 -42.78 -7.78
C LEU A 24 -57.14 -43.55 -8.89
N GLN A 25 -56.52 -43.72 -10.07
CA GLN A 25 -57.07 -44.53 -11.16
C GLN A 25 -56.96 -46.05 -10.91
N ARG A 26 -56.33 -46.48 -9.81
CA ARG A 26 -56.14 -47.90 -9.45
C ARG A 26 -57.42 -48.57 -8.90
N ARG A 27 -58.58 -48.23 -9.45
CA ARG A 27 -59.86 -48.88 -9.13
C ARG A 27 -59.79 -50.35 -9.53
N ILE A 28 -60.18 -51.21 -8.60
CA ILE A 28 -60.28 -52.66 -8.82
C ILE A 28 -61.42 -52.90 -9.82
N PRO A 29 -61.18 -53.56 -10.98
CA PRO A 29 -62.26 -53.98 -11.86
C PRO A 29 -63.18 -54.97 -11.12
N PRO A 30 -64.51 -54.89 -11.26
CA PRO A 30 -65.40 -55.91 -10.72
C PRO A 30 -65.12 -57.25 -11.42
N GLU A 31 -64.90 -58.30 -10.63
CA GLU A 31 -64.67 -59.65 -11.14
C GLU A 31 -65.99 -60.23 -11.65
N LEU A 32 -66.14 -60.28 -12.98
CA LEU A 32 -67.27 -60.89 -13.68
C LEU A 32 -66.85 -62.28 -14.19
N ASP A 33 -67.32 -63.31 -13.51
CA ASP A 33 -66.91 -64.68 -13.76
C ASP A 33 -67.63 -65.26 -14.99
N PHE A 34 -66.98 -65.20 -16.16
CA PHE A 34 -67.50 -65.71 -17.43
C PHE A 34 -66.85 -67.07 -17.78
N PRO A 35 -67.59 -68.20 -17.71
CA PRO A 35 -67.01 -69.55 -17.80
C PRO A 35 -66.13 -69.92 -19.02
N PRO A 36 -66.34 -69.40 -20.26
CA PRO A 36 -65.63 -69.93 -21.45
C PRO A 36 -64.11 -69.69 -21.51
N VAL A 37 -63.58 -68.67 -20.83
CA VAL A 37 -62.25 -68.09 -21.18
C VAL A 37 -61.02 -68.84 -20.66
N ARG A 38 -61.17 -69.94 -19.92
CA ARG A 38 -60.07 -70.61 -19.20
C ARG A 38 -58.86 -70.97 -20.08
N TYR A 39 -59.06 -71.28 -21.36
CA TYR A 39 -57.99 -71.64 -22.31
C TYR A 39 -57.17 -70.45 -22.84
N LEU A 40 -57.60 -69.19 -22.68
CA LEU A 40 -56.86 -68.01 -23.14
C LEU A 40 -55.89 -67.44 -22.08
N SER A 41 -56.05 -67.86 -20.83
CA SER A 41 -55.38 -67.33 -19.63
C SER A 41 -53.84 -67.39 -19.63
N ALA A 42 -53.23 -68.24 -20.45
CA ALA A 42 -51.77 -68.32 -20.60
C ALA A 42 -51.21 -67.11 -21.38
N ALA A 43 -51.87 -66.71 -22.47
CA ALA A 43 -51.42 -65.60 -23.32
C ALA A 43 -51.59 -64.23 -22.64
N GLU A 44 -52.63 -64.08 -21.82
CA GLU A 44 -52.90 -62.84 -21.07
C GLU A 44 -51.82 -62.51 -20.02
N ARG A 45 -51.20 -63.53 -19.41
CA ARG A 45 -50.18 -63.30 -18.37
C ARG A 45 -48.92 -62.64 -18.93
N GLU A 46 -48.53 -62.99 -20.15
CA GLU A 46 -47.38 -62.43 -20.86
C GLU A 46 -47.66 -61.00 -21.35
N SER A 47 -48.82 -60.78 -21.97
CA SER A 47 -49.24 -59.44 -22.43
C SER A 47 -49.49 -58.47 -21.27
N ALA A 48 -50.11 -58.92 -20.18
CA ALA A 48 -50.32 -58.11 -18.97
C ALA A 48 -49.01 -57.70 -18.29
N ARG A 49 -47.96 -58.54 -18.31
CA ARG A 49 -46.62 -58.14 -17.85
C ARG A 49 -46.04 -57.03 -18.73
N ARG A 50 -46.13 -57.16 -20.06
CA ARG A 50 -45.64 -56.16 -21.02
C ARG A 50 -46.39 -54.82 -20.91
N LEU A 51 -47.72 -54.85 -20.72
CA LEU A 51 -48.51 -53.65 -20.44
C LEU A 51 -48.09 -52.98 -19.12
N LYS A 52 -47.90 -53.74 -18.04
CA LYS A 52 -47.45 -53.20 -16.74
C LYS A 52 -46.08 -52.55 -16.82
N LEU A 53 -45.09 -53.16 -17.50
CA LEU A 53 -43.80 -52.52 -17.73
C LEU A 53 -43.92 -51.25 -18.57
N ARG A 54 -44.67 -51.29 -19.68
CA ARG A 54 -44.85 -50.12 -20.56
C ARG A 54 -45.54 -48.96 -19.82
N HIS A 55 -46.54 -49.24 -18.98
CA HIS A 55 -47.23 -48.24 -18.18
C HIS A 55 -46.31 -47.61 -17.13
N LEU A 56 -45.51 -48.42 -16.42
CA LEU A 56 -44.52 -47.92 -15.46
C LEU A 56 -43.47 -47.03 -16.15
N LEU A 57 -42.94 -47.47 -17.30
CA LEU A 57 -41.94 -46.71 -18.06
C LEU A 57 -42.49 -45.38 -18.56
N LEU A 58 -43.73 -45.36 -19.05
CA LEU A 58 -44.43 -44.14 -19.48
C LEU A 58 -44.75 -43.20 -18.30
N MET A 59 -45.06 -43.74 -17.12
CA MET A 59 -45.29 -42.95 -15.92
C MET A 59 -44.00 -42.25 -15.47
N ILE A 60 -42.89 -42.99 -15.41
CA ILE A 60 -41.55 -42.45 -15.10
C ILE A 60 -41.13 -41.40 -16.12
N LEU A 61 -41.30 -41.67 -17.42
CA LEU A 61 -40.94 -40.72 -18.48
C LEU A 61 -41.77 -39.42 -18.39
N ARG A 62 -43.07 -39.52 -18.08
CA ARG A 62 -43.95 -38.36 -17.92
C ARG A 62 -43.56 -37.49 -16.72
N THR A 63 -43.21 -38.06 -15.58
CA THR A 63 -42.78 -37.27 -14.41
C THR A 63 -41.35 -36.75 -14.55
N ALA A 64 -40.45 -37.53 -15.17
CA ALA A 64 -39.10 -37.08 -15.50
C ALA A 64 -39.10 -35.88 -16.45
N LEU A 65 -39.96 -35.87 -17.48
CA LEU A 65 -40.10 -34.73 -18.39
C LEU A 65 -40.50 -33.44 -17.66
N ILE A 66 -41.50 -33.52 -16.77
CA ILE A 66 -41.95 -32.37 -15.97
C ILE A 66 -40.83 -31.91 -15.03
N ALA A 67 -40.14 -32.84 -14.35
CA ALA A 67 -39.03 -32.51 -13.47
C ALA A 67 -37.85 -31.83 -14.21
N VAL A 68 -37.51 -32.28 -15.43
CA VAL A 68 -36.48 -31.67 -16.27
C VAL A 68 -36.88 -30.25 -16.71
N ILE A 69 -38.14 -30.03 -17.10
CA ILE A 69 -38.64 -28.69 -17.45
C ILE A 69 -38.57 -27.74 -16.25
N VAL A 70 -38.98 -28.19 -15.06
CA VAL A 70 -38.91 -27.38 -13.83
C VAL A 70 -37.45 -27.10 -13.42
N LEU A 71 -36.54 -28.07 -13.54
CA LEU A 71 -35.12 -27.87 -13.30
C LEU A 71 -34.49 -26.89 -14.29
N ALA A 72 -34.86 -26.96 -15.58
CA ALA A 72 -34.40 -26.01 -16.59
C ALA A 72 -34.88 -24.57 -16.30
N ALA A 73 -36.13 -24.42 -15.83
CA ALA A 73 -36.69 -23.13 -15.41
C ALA A 73 -36.04 -22.57 -14.13
N ALA A 74 -35.76 -23.43 -13.14
CA ALA A 74 -35.10 -23.04 -11.89
C ALA A 74 -33.64 -22.61 -12.07
N ARG A 75 -33.01 -22.99 -13.20
CA ARG A 75 -31.60 -22.73 -13.55
C ARG A 75 -30.65 -22.99 -12.35
N PRO A 76 -30.45 -24.26 -11.97
CA PRO A 76 -29.51 -24.62 -10.91
C PRO A 76 -28.09 -24.17 -11.29
N LEU A 77 -27.48 -23.35 -10.44
CA LEU A 77 -26.07 -23.03 -10.53
C LEU A 77 -25.29 -24.20 -9.95
N ILE A 78 -25.12 -25.25 -10.76
CA ILE A 78 -24.27 -26.39 -10.43
C ILE A 78 -22.81 -25.97 -10.69
N PRO A 79 -21.95 -25.82 -9.67
CA PRO A 79 -20.53 -25.64 -9.89
C PRO A 79 -19.93 -26.97 -10.39
N LEU A 80 -19.85 -27.16 -11.70
CA LEU A 80 -19.22 -28.32 -12.31
C LEU A 80 -17.73 -28.37 -11.92
N ARG A 81 -17.41 -29.18 -10.91
CA ARG A 81 -16.03 -29.54 -10.55
C ARG A 81 -15.42 -30.39 -11.68
N GLY A 82 -14.84 -29.70 -12.67
CA GLY A 82 -14.16 -30.32 -13.82
C GLY A 82 -15.02 -30.43 -15.09
N GLY A 83 -15.66 -29.35 -15.55
CA GLY A 83 -16.37 -29.40 -16.84
C GLY A 83 -16.96 -28.10 -17.38
N GLY A 84 -17.04 -27.03 -16.61
CA GLY A 84 -17.20 -25.69 -17.19
C GLY A 84 -15.94 -25.35 -18.00
N ALA A 85 -16.08 -25.06 -19.29
CA ALA A 85 -14.94 -24.87 -20.18
C ALA A 85 -14.07 -23.68 -19.73
N HIS A 86 -12.96 -23.99 -19.06
CA HIS A 86 -11.99 -23.00 -18.62
C HIS A 86 -11.33 -22.38 -19.85
N GLN A 87 -11.75 -21.18 -20.18
CA GLN A 87 -11.27 -20.46 -21.36
C GLN A 87 -9.76 -20.18 -21.21
N PRO A 88 -8.91 -20.54 -22.20
CA PRO A 88 -7.48 -20.28 -22.13
C PRO A 88 -7.19 -18.81 -21.84
N THR A 89 -6.50 -18.55 -20.72
CA THR A 89 -6.36 -17.22 -20.13
C THR A 89 -4.89 -16.83 -19.94
N ALA A 90 -4.56 -15.60 -20.30
CA ALA A 90 -3.32 -14.94 -19.92
C ALA A 90 -3.49 -14.28 -18.54
N VAL A 91 -2.79 -14.77 -17.52
CA VAL A 91 -2.90 -14.31 -16.13
C VAL A 91 -1.57 -13.72 -15.65
N VAL A 92 -1.55 -12.45 -15.24
CA VAL A 92 -0.44 -11.89 -14.46
C VAL A 92 -0.88 -11.73 -13.01
N ILE A 93 -0.19 -12.40 -12.09
CA ILE A 93 -0.37 -12.24 -10.65
C ILE A 93 0.66 -11.22 -10.15
N ILE A 94 0.20 -10.09 -9.62
CA ILE A 94 1.01 -9.12 -8.90
C ILE A 94 0.86 -9.42 -7.42
N LEU A 95 1.93 -9.85 -6.77
CA LEU A 95 2.00 -10.10 -5.34
C LEU A 95 2.80 -8.96 -4.67
N ASP A 96 2.13 -8.19 -3.83
CA ASP A 96 2.77 -7.17 -3.00
C ASP A 96 3.59 -7.84 -1.89
N ASN A 97 4.89 -7.52 -1.87
CA ASN A 97 5.81 -7.89 -0.81
C ASN A 97 6.56 -6.66 -0.27
N SER A 98 5.93 -5.49 -0.32
CA SER A 98 6.46 -4.23 0.18
C SER A 98 6.44 -4.18 1.72
N PRO A 99 7.02 -3.14 2.37
CA PRO A 99 7.14 -3.09 3.82
C PRO A 99 5.81 -3.27 4.56
N SER A 100 4.73 -2.63 4.09
CA SER A 100 3.41 -2.67 4.75
C SER A 100 2.75 -4.05 4.70
N SER A 101 3.03 -4.85 3.67
CA SER A 101 2.61 -6.26 3.64
C SER A 101 3.27 -7.11 4.73
N GLY A 102 4.36 -6.63 5.35
CA GLY A 102 4.96 -7.21 6.55
C GLY A 102 4.15 -7.02 7.84
N ALA A 103 3.16 -6.13 7.87
CA ALA A 103 2.37 -5.82 9.06
C ALA A 103 1.64 -7.06 9.61
N VAL A 104 1.70 -7.26 10.93
CA VAL A 104 1.05 -8.37 11.63
C VAL A 104 -0.38 -8.00 11.98
N VAL A 105 -1.36 -8.75 11.47
CA VAL A 105 -2.78 -8.48 11.68
C VAL A 105 -3.50 -9.73 12.19
N SER A 106 -4.12 -9.60 13.37
CA SER A 106 -4.88 -10.63 14.11
C SER A 106 -4.07 -11.86 14.57
N ALA A 107 -3.43 -12.57 13.64
CA ALA A 107 -2.79 -13.87 13.86
C ALA A 107 -1.54 -14.10 12.99
N GLY A 108 -1.14 -13.16 12.13
CA GLY A 108 0.05 -13.27 11.29
C GLY A 108 0.21 -12.11 10.29
N PRO A 109 1.34 -12.07 9.55
CA PRO A 109 1.59 -11.08 8.51
C PRO A 109 0.50 -10.99 7.43
N VAL A 110 0.22 -9.78 6.93
CA VAL A 110 -0.66 -9.57 5.77
C VAL A 110 -0.14 -10.34 4.54
N LEU A 111 1.18 -10.39 4.35
CA LEU A 111 1.85 -11.15 3.29
C LEU A 111 1.45 -12.65 3.30
N ASP A 112 1.19 -13.27 4.44
CA ASP A 112 0.75 -14.67 4.47
C ASP A 112 -0.66 -14.85 3.91
N ARG A 113 -1.56 -13.89 4.17
CA ARG A 113 -2.89 -13.83 3.55
C ARG A 113 -2.76 -13.63 2.02
N LEU A 114 -1.83 -12.76 1.59
CA LEU A 114 -1.53 -12.53 0.18
C LEU A 114 -0.92 -13.76 -0.51
N ARG A 115 0.00 -14.49 0.13
CA ARG A 115 0.51 -15.78 -0.36
C ARG A 115 -0.61 -16.82 -0.49
N VAL A 116 -1.52 -16.93 0.49
CA VAL A 116 -2.69 -17.84 0.40
C VAL A 116 -3.60 -17.45 -0.77
N ALA A 117 -3.84 -16.15 -1.00
CA ALA A 117 -4.58 -15.67 -2.17
C ALA A 117 -3.85 -15.99 -3.49
N ALA A 118 -2.53 -15.85 -3.54
CA ALA A 118 -1.70 -16.15 -4.71
C ALA A 118 -1.69 -17.66 -5.04
N ARG A 119 -1.53 -18.53 -4.04
CA ARG A 119 -1.70 -19.98 -4.17
C ARG A 119 -3.11 -20.33 -4.67
N SER A 120 -4.14 -19.72 -4.09
CA SER A 120 -5.54 -19.90 -4.48
C SER A 120 -5.83 -19.41 -5.90
N SER A 121 -5.09 -18.40 -6.38
CA SER A 121 -5.11 -17.94 -7.77
C SER A 121 -4.46 -18.96 -8.71
N LEU A 122 -3.22 -19.37 -8.41
CA LEU A 122 -2.51 -20.39 -9.22
C LEU A 122 -3.25 -21.73 -9.27
N ALA A 123 -3.91 -22.13 -8.18
CA ALA A 123 -4.68 -23.37 -8.13
C ALA A 123 -5.82 -23.42 -9.19
N ARG A 124 -6.41 -22.27 -9.53
CA ARG A 124 -7.51 -22.15 -10.50
C ARG A 124 -7.09 -22.12 -11.97
N THR A 125 -5.80 -21.99 -12.27
CA THR A 125 -5.34 -22.01 -13.67
C THR A 125 -5.38 -23.44 -14.24
N THR A 126 -5.04 -23.60 -15.51
CA THR A 126 -4.91 -24.88 -16.21
C THR A 126 -3.62 -24.92 -17.04
N SER A 127 -3.31 -26.06 -17.64
CA SER A 127 -2.20 -26.20 -18.61
C SER A 127 -2.42 -25.43 -19.93
N ALA A 128 -3.64 -24.91 -20.17
CA ALA A 128 -3.95 -24.07 -21.32
C ALA A 128 -3.72 -22.57 -21.05
N ASP A 129 -3.48 -22.18 -19.79
CA ASP A 129 -3.22 -20.79 -19.42
C ASP A 129 -1.74 -20.41 -19.58
N ARG A 130 -1.50 -19.11 -19.74
CA ARG A 130 -0.15 -18.53 -19.63
C ARG A 130 -0.09 -17.67 -18.39
N VAL A 131 0.85 -17.96 -17.49
CA VAL A 131 0.89 -17.37 -16.14
C VAL A 131 2.23 -16.71 -15.88
N TRP A 132 2.16 -15.50 -15.30
CA TRP A 132 3.32 -14.75 -14.81
C TRP A 132 3.11 -14.30 -13.37
N LEU A 133 4.20 -14.18 -12.61
CA LEU A 133 4.26 -13.56 -11.30
C LEU A 133 5.09 -12.27 -11.36
N MET A 134 4.62 -11.20 -10.71
CA MET A 134 5.35 -9.96 -10.48
C MET A 134 5.42 -9.68 -8.98
N LEU A 135 6.59 -9.25 -8.50
CA LEU A 135 6.84 -8.80 -7.11
C LEU A 135 7.11 -7.29 -7.09
N CYS A 136 7.45 -6.72 -5.93
CA CYS A 136 7.80 -5.30 -5.79
C CYS A 136 8.98 -4.82 -6.66
N ASP A 137 9.82 -5.74 -7.15
CA ASP A 137 10.87 -5.46 -8.13
C ASP A 137 10.35 -5.13 -9.54
N GLY A 138 9.07 -5.38 -9.82
CA GLY A 138 8.44 -5.16 -11.12
C GLY A 138 8.86 -6.15 -12.22
N VAL A 139 9.60 -7.22 -11.88
CA VAL A 139 10.08 -8.23 -12.83
C VAL A 139 9.01 -9.29 -13.03
N LEU A 140 8.47 -9.39 -14.25
CA LEU A 140 7.57 -10.48 -14.63
C LEU A 140 8.34 -11.79 -14.81
N ARG A 141 7.92 -12.81 -14.07
CA ARG A 141 8.47 -14.17 -14.06
C ARG A 141 7.42 -15.10 -14.64
N GLY A 142 7.62 -15.57 -15.88
CA GLY A 142 6.84 -16.67 -16.46
C GLY A 142 7.45 -18.01 -16.07
N GLY A 143 6.64 -19.05 -15.89
CA GLY A 143 7.13 -20.37 -15.50
C GLY A 143 6.01 -21.39 -15.34
N THR A 144 6.37 -22.61 -14.89
CA THR A 144 5.36 -23.60 -14.48
C THR A 144 4.71 -23.18 -13.16
N ARG A 145 3.53 -23.75 -12.86
CA ARG A 145 2.80 -23.50 -11.61
C ARG A 145 3.68 -23.74 -10.38
N GLU A 146 4.47 -24.80 -10.41
CA GLU A 146 5.32 -25.29 -9.32
C GLU A 146 6.46 -24.30 -9.05
N ALA A 147 7.10 -23.79 -10.11
CA ALA A 147 8.12 -22.75 -10.01
C ALA A 147 7.55 -21.44 -9.45
N LEU A 148 6.35 -21.02 -9.89
CA LEU A 148 5.70 -19.81 -9.38
C LEU A 148 5.24 -19.96 -7.92
N LEU A 149 4.77 -21.15 -7.52
CA LEU A 149 4.45 -21.48 -6.12
C LEU A 149 5.69 -21.39 -5.23
N ALA A 150 6.81 -22.00 -5.63
CA ALA A 150 8.06 -21.95 -4.87
C ALA A 150 8.58 -20.51 -4.67
N ILE A 151 8.38 -19.62 -5.65
CA ILE A 151 8.69 -18.20 -5.52
C ILE A 151 7.73 -17.51 -4.53
N ILE A 152 6.43 -17.76 -4.60
CA ILE A 152 5.44 -17.21 -3.65
C ILE A 152 5.75 -17.65 -2.21
N ASP A 153 6.11 -18.92 -2.03
CA ASP A 153 6.40 -19.51 -0.72
C ASP A 153 7.68 -18.95 -0.09
N SER A 154 8.68 -18.63 -0.91
CA SER A 154 9.95 -18.01 -0.48
C SER A 154 9.93 -16.47 -0.48
N THR A 155 8.88 -15.83 -0.98
CA THR A 155 8.79 -14.35 -1.05
C THR A 155 8.63 -13.75 0.34
N HIS A 156 9.61 -12.98 0.82
CA HIS A 156 9.56 -12.22 2.08
C HIS A 156 9.19 -10.74 1.86
N ALA A 157 8.70 -10.07 2.91
CA ALA A 157 8.50 -8.63 2.89
C ALA A 157 9.86 -7.92 2.77
N GLY A 158 9.97 -6.96 1.85
CA GLY A 158 11.21 -6.28 1.52
C GLY A 158 11.05 -4.76 1.48
N TRP A 159 12.19 -4.05 1.46
CA TRP A 159 12.27 -2.59 1.52
C TRP A 159 11.78 -1.84 0.26
N GLN A 160 11.29 -2.55 -0.76
CA GLN A 160 10.86 -1.97 -2.03
C GLN A 160 9.36 -1.63 -1.99
N ARG A 161 9.01 -0.35 -2.20
CA ARG A 161 7.63 0.07 -2.44
C ARG A 161 7.15 -0.45 -3.81
N LEU A 162 6.02 -1.16 -3.84
CA LEU A 162 5.29 -1.41 -5.07
C LEU A 162 4.65 -0.12 -5.57
N ASP A 163 4.82 0.20 -6.85
CA ASP A 163 3.91 1.11 -7.54
C ASP A 163 2.86 0.28 -8.28
N LEU A 164 1.65 0.25 -7.74
CA LEU A 164 0.57 -0.58 -8.28
C LEU A 164 0.10 -0.10 -9.66
N VAL A 165 0.21 1.20 -9.92
CA VAL A 165 -0.24 1.80 -11.18
C VAL A 165 0.68 1.36 -12.32
N ASP A 166 2.00 1.48 -12.12
CA ASP A 166 3.00 1.00 -13.10
C ASP A 166 3.06 -0.52 -13.18
N ALA A 167 2.82 -1.24 -12.07
CA ALA A 167 2.75 -2.70 -12.06
C ALA A 167 1.56 -3.21 -12.90
N VAL A 168 0.35 -2.68 -12.68
CA VAL A 168 -0.86 -2.99 -13.46
C VAL A 168 -0.67 -2.57 -14.92
N GLY A 169 -0.15 -1.36 -15.19
CA GLY A 169 0.10 -0.89 -16.56
C GLY A 169 1.17 -1.68 -17.32
N ARG A 170 2.07 -2.39 -16.63
CA ARG A 170 2.99 -3.38 -17.24
C ARG A 170 2.30 -4.72 -17.45
N ALA A 171 1.61 -5.23 -16.43
CA ALA A 171 0.89 -6.50 -16.47
C ALA A 171 -0.18 -6.54 -17.57
N ALA A 172 -0.99 -5.47 -17.68
CA ALA A 172 -2.07 -5.35 -18.65
C ALA A 172 -1.55 -5.44 -20.10
N ARG A 173 -0.42 -4.78 -20.42
CA ARG A 173 0.23 -4.88 -21.74
C ARG A 173 0.73 -6.29 -22.06
N ILE A 174 1.20 -7.05 -21.06
CA ILE A 174 1.71 -8.42 -21.27
C ILE A 174 0.57 -9.41 -21.55
N VAL A 175 -0.56 -9.31 -20.85
CA VAL A 175 -1.74 -10.17 -21.12
C VAL A 175 -2.47 -9.76 -22.41
N ASP A 176 -2.49 -8.48 -22.75
CA ASP A 176 -3.11 -7.98 -23.98
C ASP A 176 -2.33 -8.40 -25.25
N ALA A 177 -1.01 -8.51 -25.13
CA ALA A 177 -0.14 -9.06 -26.17
C ALA A 177 -0.28 -10.59 -26.37
N GLN A 178 -1.03 -11.31 -25.53
CA GLN A 178 -1.24 -12.74 -25.74
C GLN A 178 -2.40 -13.02 -26.70
N PRO A 179 -2.28 -14.01 -27.61
CA PRO A 179 -3.38 -14.48 -28.46
C PRO A 179 -4.37 -15.37 -27.68
N LEU A 180 -4.63 -15.04 -26.42
CA LEU A 180 -5.58 -15.74 -25.54
C LEU A 180 -6.84 -14.89 -25.33
N PRO A 181 -8.04 -15.50 -25.39
CA PRO A 181 -9.30 -14.78 -25.22
C PRO A 181 -9.59 -14.38 -23.76
N GLY A 182 -9.08 -15.13 -22.78
CA GLY A 182 -9.04 -14.69 -21.39
C GLY A 182 -7.81 -13.80 -21.14
N ARG A 183 -8.00 -12.64 -20.49
CA ARG A 183 -6.93 -11.69 -20.16
C ARG A 183 -7.18 -11.13 -18.75
N GLU A 184 -6.33 -11.49 -17.78
CA GLU A 184 -6.56 -11.18 -16.37
C GLU A 184 -5.29 -10.69 -15.66
N VAL A 185 -5.45 -9.65 -14.83
CA VAL A 185 -4.41 -9.16 -13.92
C VAL A 185 -4.94 -9.27 -12.49
N HIS A 186 -4.31 -10.11 -11.68
CA HIS A 186 -4.68 -10.32 -10.27
C HIS A 186 -3.77 -9.45 -9.40
N VAL A 187 -4.35 -8.52 -8.66
CA VAL A 187 -3.62 -7.59 -7.79
C VAL A 187 -3.81 -8.02 -6.34
N LEU A 188 -2.76 -8.53 -5.73
CA LEU A 188 -2.77 -9.02 -4.34
C LEU A 188 -1.92 -8.06 -3.51
N SER A 189 -2.58 -7.12 -2.83
CA SER A 189 -1.93 -6.02 -2.10
C SER A 189 -2.82 -5.57 -0.94
N ASP A 190 -2.24 -4.86 0.04
CA ASP A 190 -2.97 -4.12 1.08
C ASP A 190 -3.48 -2.74 0.58
N LEU A 191 -3.32 -2.44 -0.72
CA LEU A 191 -3.87 -1.28 -1.44
C LEU A 191 -3.58 0.08 -0.78
N GLN A 192 -2.43 0.20 -0.11
CA GLN A 192 -2.03 1.45 0.54
C GLN A 192 -2.10 2.64 -0.42
N ARG A 193 -2.55 3.79 0.10
CA ARG A 193 -2.59 5.08 -0.62
C ARG A 193 -1.23 5.43 -1.26
N THR A 194 -0.13 5.03 -0.62
CA THR A 194 1.24 5.20 -1.11
C THR A 194 1.54 4.34 -2.34
N ALA A 195 1.01 3.11 -2.44
CA ALA A 195 1.20 2.23 -3.59
C ALA A 195 0.39 2.68 -4.82
N LEU A 196 -0.70 3.43 -4.60
CA LEU A 196 -1.57 4.01 -5.65
C LEU A 196 -1.19 5.46 -6.04
N ALA A 197 -0.11 6.02 -5.49
CA ALA A 197 0.22 7.45 -5.61
C ALA A 197 0.40 7.97 -7.05
N SER A 198 0.74 7.10 -8.01
CA SER A 198 0.92 7.45 -9.43
C SER A 198 -0.39 7.57 -10.22
N GLY A 199 -1.55 7.47 -9.56
CA GLY A 199 -2.84 7.91 -10.10
C GLY A 199 -3.66 6.79 -10.77
N ARG A 200 -3.61 6.69 -12.10
CA ARG A 200 -4.47 5.79 -12.90
C ARG A 200 -3.65 5.06 -13.95
N ALA A 201 -3.82 3.74 -14.01
CA ALA A 201 -3.22 2.91 -15.06
C ALA A 201 -4.08 2.96 -16.33
N ASP A 202 -3.45 2.95 -17.49
CA ASP A 202 -4.14 2.63 -18.75
C ASP A 202 -4.24 1.10 -18.90
N VAL A 203 -5.39 0.63 -19.37
CA VAL A 203 -5.79 -0.78 -19.34
C VAL A 203 -6.55 -1.11 -20.63
N PRO A 204 -6.01 -1.98 -21.51
CA PRO A 204 -6.66 -2.36 -22.75
C PRO A 204 -8.04 -2.99 -22.54
N ARG A 205 -8.97 -2.72 -23.49
CA ARG A 205 -10.34 -3.23 -23.44
C ARG A 205 -10.35 -4.76 -23.52
N GLY A 206 -10.96 -5.40 -22.52
CA GLY A 206 -11.04 -6.86 -22.41
C GLY A 206 -10.11 -7.46 -21.35
N VAL A 207 -9.12 -6.69 -20.85
CA VAL A 207 -8.34 -7.09 -19.68
C VAL A 207 -9.18 -6.92 -18.41
N ARG A 208 -9.40 -8.00 -17.66
CA ARG A 208 -10.04 -7.97 -16.34
C ARG A 208 -8.99 -7.71 -15.26
N ILE A 209 -9.29 -6.83 -14.30
CA ILE A 209 -8.46 -6.62 -13.11
C ILE A 209 -9.23 -7.16 -11.90
N LEU A 210 -8.59 -8.04 -11.13
CA LEU A 210 -9.13 -8.59 -9.90
C LEU A 210 -8.22 -8.20 -8.73
N ALA A 211 -8.59 -7.14 -8.02
CA ALA A 211 -7.90 -6.71 -6.81
C ALA A 211 -8.42 -7.48 -5.58
N LEU A 212 -7.51 -7.89 -4.70
CA LEU A 212 -7.82 -8.60 -3.46
C LEU A 212 -7.08 -7.93 -2.29
N GLU A 213 -7.85 -7.33 -1.40
CA GLU A 213 -7.38 -6.59 -0.22
C GLU A 213 -7.75 -7.39 1.06
N PRO A 214 -6.80 -8.12 1.69
CA PRO A 214 -7.05 -8.91 2.90
C PRO A 214 -6.73 -8.14 4.20
N GLY A 215 -6.48 -6.84 4.09
CA GLY A 215 -5.97 -5.98 5.15
C GLY A 215 -7.07 -5.31 5.98
N SER A 216 -6.66 -4.78 7.11
CA SER A 216 -7.39 -3.80 7.91
C SER A 216 -6.38 -2.73 8.33
N ALA A 217 -6.79 -1.46 8.41
CA ALA A 217 -5.88 -0.40 8.84
C ALA A 217 -5.31 -0.69 10.24
N VAL A 218 -3.99 -0.60 10.36
CA VAL A 218 -3.24 -0.86 11.60
C VAL A 218 -2.65 0.45 12.11
N THR A 219 -2.40 0.54 13.41
CA THR A 219 -1.52 1.59 13.95
C THR A 219 -0.08 1.31 13.50
N ASN A 220 0.70 2.37 13.21
CA ASN A 220 2.15 2.30 12.98
C ASN A 220 2.85 3.49 13.63
N ARG A 221 4.05 3.29 14.18
CA ARG A 221 4.92 4.30 14.81
C ARG A 221 6.40 4.24 14.39
N GLY A 222 6.73 3.90 13.15
CA GLY A 222 8.10 3.79 12.65
C GLY A 222 9.06 5.00 12.75
N ILE A 223 10.37 4.69 12.65
CA ILE A 223 11.45 5.68 12.51
C ILE A 223 11.59 6.12 11.04
N ALA A 224 11.15 7.35 10.74
CA ALA A 224 11.17 7.95 9.41
C ALA A 224 12.58 8.37 8.96
N SER A 225 13.39 8.93 9.87
CA SER A 225 14.80 9.24 9.62
C SER A 225 15.62 9.29 10.93
N VAL A 226 16.93 9.16 10.79
CA VAL A 226 17.89 9.49 11.86
C VAL A 226 18.99 10.33 11.21
N THR A 227 19.23 11.51 11.77
CA THR A 227 20.33 12.39 11.37
C THR A 227 21.17 12.71 12.60
N VAL A 228 22.48 12.78 12.45
CA VAL A 228 23.40 13.05 13.58
C VAL A 228 24.22 14.30 13.27
N SER A 229 24.11 15.30 14.13
CA SER A 229 24.80 16.59 13.99
C SER A 229 25.33 17.05 15.34
N GLU A 230 26.54 17.61 15.37
CA GLU A 230 27.20 18.23 16.55
C GLU A 230 27.26 17.39 17.84
N GLY A 231 26.96 16.09 17.78
CA GLY A 231 26.91 15.20 18.94
C GLY A 231 25.51 14.87 19.45
N ALA A 232 24.45 15.27 18.74
CA ALA A 232 23.08 14.83 18.99
C ALA A 232 22.52 14.07 17.77
N ALA A 233 21.73 13.03 18.03
CA ALA A 233 20.89 12.38 17.03
C ALA A 233 19.50 13.01 17.04
N VAL A 234 19.07 13.56 15.91
CA VAL A 234 17.69 13.95 15.64
C VAL A 234 17.02 12.77 14.94
N ILE A 235 16.04 12.18 15.62
CA ILE A 235 15.28 11.02 15.17
C ILE A 235 13.87 11.50 14.81
N GLU A 236 13.50 11.40 13.55
CA GLU A 236 12.15 11.70 13.07
C GLU A 236 11.31 10.42 13.14
N LEU A 237 10.17 10.49 13.84
CA LEU A 237 9.15 9.45 13.88
C LEU A 237 8.01 9.82 12.94
N SER A 238 7.49 8.83 12.21
CA SER A 238 6.28 8.95 11.41
C SER A 238 5.34 7.81 11.75
N GLY A 239 4.05 8.10 11.81
CA GLY A 239 3.06 7.08 12.14
C GLY A 239 1.70 7.36 11.54
N SER A 240 0.85 6.34 11.59
CA SER A 240 -0.55 6.41 11.22
C SER A 240 -1.39 5.79 12.32
N THR A 241 -2.38 6.52 12.81
CA THR A 241 -3.41 5.97 13.71
C THR A 241 -4.76 5.92 12.97
N PRO A 242 -5.53 4.82 13.10
CA PRO A 242 -6.92 4.80 12.68
C PRO A 242 -7.71 5.98 13.31
N ALA A 243 -8.73 6.45 12.60
CA ALA A 243 -9.41 7.70 12.93
C ALA A 243 -10.33 7.60 14.17
N GLY A 244 -9.73 7.58 15.36
CA GLY A 244 -10.44 7.69 16.64
C GLY A 244 -9.64 7.11 17.81
N ARG A 245 -9.59 7.87 18.92
CA ARG A 245 -9.05 7.46 20.23
C ARG A 245 -7.63 6.89 20.23
N GLU A 246 -6.64 7.79 20.25
CA GLU A 246 -5.57 7.64 21.23
C GLU A 246 -5.02 9.00 21.66
N ILE A 247 -4.65 9.12 22.94
CA ILE A 247 -3.87 10.26 23.44
C ILE A 247 -2.41 10.00 23.02
N PRO A 248 -1.69 10.99 22.49
CA PRO A 248 -0.29 10.81 22.07
C PRO A 248 0.62 10.50 23.28
N GLN A 249 0.83 9.21 23.55
CA GLN A 249 1.73 8.75 24.61
C GLN A 249 3.20 8.97 24.22
N PRO A 250 4.10 9.35 25.17
CA PRO A 250 5.53 9.48 24.88
C PRO A 250 6.14 8.14 24.45
N VAL A 251 6.72 8.09 23.24
CA VAL A 251 7.35 6.89 22.70
C VAL A 251 8.81 6.83 23.16
N PRO A 252 9.27 5.76 23.85
CA PRO A 252 10.67 5.60 24.21
C PRO A 252 11.50 5.23 22.97
N VAL A 253 12.61 5.94 22.77
CA VAL A 253 13.56 5.68 21.69
C VAL A 253 14.92 5.37 22.28
N THR A 254 15.50 4.23 21.92
CA THR A 254 16.83 3.79 22.37
C THR A 254 17.83 3.92 21.24
N ILE A 255 19.01 4.49 21.53
CA ILE A 255 20.14 4.52 20.61
C ILE A 255 21.20 3.55 21.09
N ARG A 256 21.55 2.60 20.24
CA ARG A 256 22.69 1.70 20.42
C ARG A 256 23.84 2.15 19.51
N ILE A 257 25.08 2.09 19.99
CA ILE A 257 26.27 2.36 19.19
C ILE A 257 27.21 1.16 19.28
N GLY A 258 27.62 0.64 18.12
CA GLY A 258 28.57 -0.45 17.98
C GLY A 258 29.95 0.04 17.56
N GLY A 259 30.99 -0.50 18.17
CA GLY A 259 32.37 -0.24 17.77
C GLY A 259 32.65 -0.69 16.33
N ALA A 260 33.48 0.07 15.61
CA ALA A 260 33.81 -0.18 14.20
C ALA A 260 34.50 -1.55 13.94
N ARG A 261 34.95 -2.24 14.99
CA ARG A 261 35.65 -3.52 14.92
C ARG A 261 34.68 -4.69 15.04
N ARG A 262 34.10 -5.11 13.91
CA ARG A 262 33.47 -6.44 13.77
C ARG A 262 34.55 -7.53 13.85
N ASP A 263 34.86 -7.94 15.07
CA ASP A 263 35.73 -9.08 15.35
C ASP A 263 35.09 -9.88 16.49
N ARG A 264 34.68 -11.13 16.18
CA ARG A 264 33.94 -12.07 17.04
C ARG A 264 32.54 -11.65 17.53
N GLY A 265 31.51 -12.12 16.81
CA GLY A 265 30.30 -12.75 17.39
C GLY A 265 29.29 -11.95 18.23
N GLY A 266 29.63 -10.78 18.77
CA GLY A 266 28.75 -10.00 19.66
C GLY A 266 27.83 -9.03 18.90
N GLY A 267 26.61 -9.47 18.57
CA GLY A 267 25.62 -8.67 17.82
C GLY A 267 24.96 -7.50 18.57
N GLY A 268 25.57 -6.98 19.64
CA GLY A 268 24.96 -5.96 20.51
C GLY A 268 25.89 -4.78 20.79
N GLY A 269 25.70 -3.67 20.07
CA GLY A 269 26.28 -2.38 20.46
C GLY A 269 25.74 -1.90 21.81
N GLU A 270 26.52 -1.11 22.54
CA GLU A 270 26.13 -0.60 23.87
C GLU A 270 24.98 0.41 23.75
N ILE A 271 24.13 0.52 24.78
CA ILE A 271 23.08 1.55 24.82
C ILE A 271 23.74 2.89 25.12
N ALA A 272 23.99 3.69 24.09
CA ALA A 272 24.70 4.95 24.19
C ALA A 272 23.80 6.10 24.67
N ALA A 273 22.50 6.04 24.40
CA ALA A 273 21.54 7.05 24.84
C ALA A 273 20.08 6.55 24.79
N ARG A 274 19.17 7.28 25.44
CA ARG A 274 17.72 7.12 25.37
C ARG A 274 17.04 8.49 25.27
N GLY A 275 15.87 8.53 24.64
CA GLY A 275 15.00 9.71 24.57
C GLY A 275 13.53 9.35 24.65
N LEU A 276 12.68 10.35 24.85
CA LEU A 276 11.22 10.23 24.79
C LEU A 276 10.70 11.17 23.71
N ALA A 277 10.05 10.62 22.68
CA ALA A 277 9.40 11.38 21.64
C ALA A 277 7.93 11.62 22.00
N THR A 278 7.52 12.87 22.23
CA THR A 278 6.10 13.21 22.37
C THR A 278 5.46 13.30 20.98
N PRO A 279 4.42 12.52 20.65
CA PRO A 279 3.83 12.55 19.31
C PRO A 279 3.14 13.88 19.00
N GLY A 280 3.55 14.52 17.89
CA GLY A 280 2.79 15.59 17.25
C GLY A 280 1.95 15.04 16.10
N GLY A 281 0.79 15.64 15.85
CA GLY A 281 -0.05 15.29 14.70
C GLY A 281 -1.48 15.78 14.80
N SER A 282 -2.11 16.00 13.65
CA SER A 282 -3.55 16.20 13.51
C SER A 282 -4.04 15.45 12.26
N GLY A 283 -5.26 14.92 12.29
CA GLY A 283 -5.82 14.18 11.16
C GLY A 283 -5.23 12.77 10.92
N GLY A 284 -4.88 12.03 11.98
CA GLY A 284 -4.49 10.61 11.91
C GLY A 284 -3.09 10.32 11.37
N THR A 285 -2.36 11.34 10.89
CA THR A 285 -0.93 11.24 10.59
C THR A 285 -0.12 11.79 11.76
N MET A 286 0.79 10.98 12.29
CA MET A 286 1.72 11.34 13.36
C MET A 286 3.08 11.72 12.75
N ARG A 287 3.65 12.84 13.21
CA ARG A 287 5.04 13.23 12.96
C ARG A 287 5.63 13.88 14.20
N SER A 288 6.75 13.37 14.68
CA SER A 288 7.50 13.94 15.80
C SER A 288 8.99 13.87 15.53
N ALA A 289 9.77 14.69 16.23
CA ALA A 289 11.22 14.62 16.22
C ALA A 289 11.73 14.63 17.66
N VAL A 290 12.56 13.65 18.03
CA VAL A 290 13.27 13.63 19.31
C VAL A 290 14.75 13.89 19.08
N THR A 291 15.34 14.79 19.86
CA THR A 291 16.77 15.06 19.86
C THR A 291 17.40 14.36 21.07
N VAL A 292 18.40 13.53 20.82
CA VAL A 292 19.05 12.69 21.84
C VAL A 292 20.55 12.93 21.81
N SER A 293 21.11 13.43 22.92
CA SER A 293 22.55 13.66 23.07
C SER A 293 23.32 12.34 23.03
N LEU A 294 24.42 12.29 22.28
CA LEU A 294 25.31 11.14 22.16
C LEU A 294 26.59 11.38 22.99
N PRO A 295 27.23 10.32 23.53
CA PRO A 295 28.43 10.44 24.37
C PRO A 295 29.72 10.66 23.54
N VAL A 296 29.77 11.73 22.73
CA VAL A 296 30.89 12.01 21.79
C VAL A 296 32.27 11.94 22.46
N GLN A 297 32.39 12.53 23.65
CA GLN A 297 33.62 12.62 24.46
C GLN A 297 34.13 11.29 25.04
N SER A 298 33.36 10.22 24.87
CA SER A 298 33.72 8.83 25.22
C SER A 298 34.07 7.99 23.99
N LEU A 299 33.88 8.51 22.76
CA LEU A 299 34.07 7.78 21.51
C LEU A 299 35.37 8.22 20.82
N ALA A 300 36.13 7.25 20.30
CA ALA A 300 37.32 7.53 19.51
C ALA A 300 36.97 8.18 18.15
N PRO A 301 37.79 9.08 17.60
CA PRO A 301 37.62 9.63 16.25
C PRO A 301 37.56 8.52 15.19
N GLY A 302 36.59 8.60 14.28
CA GLY A 302 36.36 7.57 13.27
C GLY A 302 34.91 7.46 12.84
N TRP A 303 34.59 6.40 12.08
CA TRP A 303 33.22 6.04 11.72
C TRP A 303 32.64 5.06 12.74
N TRP A 304 31.44 5.35 13.22
CA TRP A 304 30.68 4.52 14.14
C TRP A 304 29.35 4.13 13.48
N LEU A 305 28.91 2.89 13.74
CA LEU A 305 27.60 2.40 13.34
C LEU A 305 26.68 2.46 14.55
N GLY A 306 25.56 3.16 14.40
CA GLY A 306 24.49 3.21 15.39
C GLY A 306 23.20 2.57 14.87
N GLU A 307 22.33 2.23 15.80
CA GLU A 307 20.96 1.78 15.54
C GLU A 307 20.04 2.54 16.49
N ALA A 308 19.07 3.28 15.94
CA ALA A 308 17.93 3.76 16.71
C ALA A 308 16.83 2.69 16.68
N ALA A 309 16.20 2.44 17.82
CA ALA A 309 15.15 1.43 17.96
C ALA A 309 14.01 1.91 18.86
N LEU A 310 12.79 1.51 18.50
CA LEU A 310 11.55 1.71 19.26
C LEU A 310 11.15 0.44 20.02
N GLU A 311 10.05 0.54 20.77
CA GLU A 311 9.32 -0.62 21.29
C GLU A 311 8.48 -1.24 20.15
N PRO A 312 8.50 -2.57 19.92
CA PRO A 312 7.99 -3.14 18.67
C PRO A 312 6.47 -3.08 18.50
N ASP A 313 6.01 -2.58 17.36
CA ASP A 313 4.58 -2.58 16.99
C ASP A 313 4.21 -3.68 15.98
N GLU A 314 3.07 -3.54 15.30
CA GLU A 314 2.61 -4.46 14.26
C GLU A 314 3.42 -4.38 12.94
N LEU A 315 4.09 -3.27 12.63
CA LEU A 315 4.83 -3.02 11.38
C LEU A 315 6.36 -2.94 11.62
N ARG A 316 6.88 -3.94 12.34
CA ARG A 316 8.28 -4.13 12.83
C ARG A 316 9.46 -3.91 11.87
N VAL A 317 9.19 -3.63 10.60
CA VAL A 317 10.21 -3.28 9.61
C VAL A 317 10.75 -1.85 9.82
N ASP A 318 9.95 -0.90 10.32
CA ASP A 318 10.39 0.49 10.54
C ASP A 318 10.63 0.87 12.04
N ASP A 319 10.41 -0.07 12.97
CA ASP A 319 10.87 -0.05 14.39
C ASP A 319 12.32 0.40 14.57
N ARG A 320 13.20 0.02 13.62
CA ARG A 320 14.65 0.09 13.74
C ARG A 320 15.29 0.76 12.54
N ARG A 321 16.24 1.66 12.82
CA ARG A 321 16.93 2.43 11.78
C ARG A 321 18.43 2.47 12.05
N PRO A 322 19.26 1.77 11.25
CA PRO A 322 20.71 1.92 11.30
C PRO A 322 21.13 3.28 10.75
N PHE A 323 22.17 3.86 11.35
CA PHE A 323 22.79 5.11 10.91
C PHE A 323 24.31 5.04 11.02
N ALA A 324 25.02 5.73 10.14
CA ALA A 324 26.46 5.92 10.22
C ALA A 324 26.77 7.33 10.73
N TRP A 325 27.69 7.45 11.68
CA TRP A 325 28.13 8.73 12.24
C TRP A 325 29.65 8.82 12.23
N ARG A 326 30.18 9.97 11.83
CA ARG A 326 31.62 10.26 11.88
C ARG A 326 31.93 11.15 13.09
N VAL A 327 32.62 10.59 14.08
CA VAL A 327 33.26 11.35 15.15
C VAL A 327 34.52 11.98 14.56
N ALA A 328 34.56 13.32 14.50
CA ALA A 328 35.74 14.05 14.07
C ALA A 328 36.86 13.98 15.13
N PRO A 329 38.15 14.07 14.75
CA PRO A 329 39.20 14.32 15.71
C PRO A 329 39.03 15.70 16.36
N ALA A 330 39.48 15.85 17.61
CA ALA A 330 39.53 17.15 18.28
C ALA A 330 40.41 18.12 17.49
N ALA A 331 39.89 19.31 17.19
CA ALA A 331 40.62 20.31 16.41
C ALA A 331 41.87 20.79 17.17
N ARG A 332 43.00 21.01 16.48
CA ARG A 332 44.21 21.51 17.11
C ARG A 332 44.23 23.04 17.10
N VAL A 333 44.25 23.64 18.28
CA VAL A 333 44.20 25.10 18.45
C VAL A 333 45.36 25.57 19.33
N THR A 334 46.09 26.59 18.89
CA THR A 334 46.99 27.40 19.73
C THR A 334 46.39 28.77 19.98
N ALA A 335 46.28 29.18 21.25
CA ALA A 335 46.00 30.57 21.58
C ALA A 335 47.16 31.48 21.16
N THR A 336 46.87 32.74 20.82
CA THR A 336 47.91 33.76 20.61
C THR A 336 48.27 34.38 21.97
N PRO A 337 49.55 34.64 22.27
CA PRO A 337 49.92 35.40 23.46
C PRO A 337 49.13 36.72 23.56
N GLY A 338 48.44 36.94 24.68
CA GLY A 338 47.60 38.11 24.89
C GLY A 338 46.12 37.98 24.48
N SER A 339 45.63 36.79 24.07
CA SER A 339 44.20 36.54 23.75
C SER A 339 43.20 36.83 24.89
N GLY A 340 43.66 37.01 26.13
CA GLY A 340 42.84 37.40 27.28
C GLY A 340 42.16 36.22 27.99
N SER A 341 41.70 36.48 29.22
CA SER A 341 41.18 35.45 30.14
C SER A 341 39.95 34.70 29.61
N PHE A 342 39.04 35.39 28.91
CA PHE A 342 37.85 34.76 28.33
C PHE A 342 38.18 33.70 27.27
N VAL A 343 39.20 33.94 26.43
CA VAL A 343 39.63 32.97 25.41
C VAL A 343 40.35 31.79 26.07
N ALA A 344 41.18 32.03 27.08
CA ALA A 344 41.82 30.98 27.86
C ALA A 344 40.79 30.08 28.58
N ALA A 345 39.78 30.67 29.22
CA ALA A 345 38.70 29.93 29.88
C ALA A 345 37.85 29.13 28.87
N ALA A 346 37.50 29.71 27.73
CA ALA A 346 36.76 29.01 26.68
C ALA A 346 37.54 27.83 26.09
N LEU A 347 38.86 27.99 25.88
CA LEU A 347 39.73 26.90 25.41
C LEU A 347 39.88 25.80 26.46
N ALA A 348 40.03 26.14 27.75
CA ALA A 348 40.09 25.15 28.83
C ALA A 348 38.82 24.27 28.86
N VAL A 349 37.63 24.88 28.79
CA VAL A 349 36.35 24.14 28.73
C VAL A 349 36.24 23.26 27.48
N LEU A 350 36.75 23.71 26.33
CA LEU A 350 36.77 22.92 25.09
C LEU A 350 37.81 21.79 25.10
N GLN A 351 38.92 21.95 25.82
CA GLN A 351 39.93 20.92 26.02
C GLN A 351 39.46 19.86 27.03
N GLU A 352 38.85 20.27 28.14
CA GLU A 352 38.25 19.36 29.13
C GLU A 352 37.10 18.54 28.53
N GLY A 353 36.24 19.17 27.71
CA GLY A 353 35.25 18.48 26.88
C GLY A 353 35.82 17.68 25.70
N LYS A 354 37.14 17.58 25.55
CA LYS A 354 37.88 16.89 24.45
C LYS A 354 37.48 17.31 23.03
N ARG A 355 36.90 18.51 22.86
CA ARG A 355 36.52 19.07 21.55
C ARG A 355 37.70 19.74 20.83
N VAL A 356 38.67 20.22 21.61
CA VAL A 356 39.91 20.86 21.16
C VAL A 356 41.10 20.17 21.80
N SER A 357 42.22 20.14 21.09
CA SER A 357 43.54 19.76 21.61
C SER A 357 44.56 20.87 21.33
N GLU A 358 45.66 20.91 22.08
CA GLU A 358 46.70 21.91 21.83
C GLU A 358 47.54 21.55 20.59
N GLY A 359 47.80 22.56 19.75
CA GLY A 359 48.68 22.45 18.58
C GLY A 359 48.17 23.25 17.39
N ARG A 360 48.85 23.15 16.24
CA ARG A 360 48.38 23.71 14.97
C ARG A 360 47.99 22.57 14.03
N ASP A 361 46.79 22.65 13.48
CA ASP A 361 46.47 21.97 12.23
C ASP A 361 47.01 22.79 11.05
N GLY A 362 47.43 22.12 9.97
CA GLY A 362 48.18 22.72 8.85
C GLY A 362 47.38 23.64 7.92
N ALA A 363 46.15 24.02 8.29
CA ALA A 363 45.27 24.90 7.53
C ALA A 363 44.80 26.05 8.42
N THR A 364 45.20 27.27 8.09
CA THR A 364 45.02 28.45 8.95
C THR A 364 43.66 29.12 8.74
N GLU A 365 42.83 29.20 9.77
CA GLU A 365 41.83 30.26 9.90
C GLU A 365 41.87 30.86 11.31
N CYS A 366 42.19 32.15 11.40
CA CYS A 366 42.33 32.87 12.66
C CYS A 366 41.01 33.59 12.97
N ALA A 367 40.22 33.06 13.91
CA ALA A 367 38.98 33.68 14.37
C ALA A 367 39.27 34.89 15.30
N THR A 368 39.63 36.02 14.70
CA THR A 368 39.99 37.25 15.44
C THR A 368 38.77 37.86 16.13
N CYS A 369 38.59 37.54 17.41
CA CYS A 369 37.61 38.19 18.28
C CYS A 369 38.01 39.64 18.58
N HIS A 370 37.59 40.58 17.72
CA HIS A 370 37.80 42.01 17.94
C HIS A 370 37.24 42.44 19.30
N ARG A 371 38.05 43.18 20.08
CA ARG A 371 37.67 43.70 21.40
C ARG A 371 36.40 44.56 21.34
N ALA A 372 35.28 44.01 21.79
CA ALA A 372 34.15 44.81 22.25
C ALA A 372 34.56 45.55 23.54
N ALA A 373 35.00 46.80 23.41
CA ALA A 373 35.49 47.58 24.54
C ALA A 373 34.34 47.93 25.50
N ALA A 374 34.30 47.27 26.66
CA ALA A 374 33.32 47.52 27.70
C ALA A 374 33.47 48.93 28.29
N ARG A 375 32.69 49.89 27.79
CA ARG A 375 32.55 51.20 28.43
C ARG A 375 31.83 51.03 29.77
N ARG A 376 32.49 51.41 30.86
CA ARG A 376 31.87 51.52 32.19
C ARG A 376 30.64 52.44 32.13
N PRO A 377 29.50 52.09 32.74
CA PRO A 377 28.39 53.03 32.92
C PRO A 377 28.85 54.18 33.83
N GLY A 378 28.79 55.42 33.33
CA GLY A 378 28.95 56.60 34.17
C GLY A 378 27.70 56.84 35.01
N ALA A 379 27.86 57.31 36.25
CA ALA A 379 26.73 57.60 37.12
C ALA A 379 25.94 58.82 36.64
N GLY A 380 24.60 58.71 36.60
CA GLY A 380 23.68 59.80 36.28
C GLY A 380 22.37 59.63 37.05
N ARG A 381 21.92 60.68 37.75
CA ARG A 381 20.65 60.69 38.51
C ARG A 381 19.45 60.92 37.57
N PRO A 382 18.24 60.43 37.92
CA PRO A 382 17.04 60.54 37.07
C PRO A 382 16.35 61.91 37.19
N GLY A 383 15.75 62.42 36.10
CA GLY A 383 15.16 63.78 36.10
C GLY A 383 14.28 64.19 34.90
N LYS A 384 13.16 63.48 34.70
CA LYS A 384 11.85 63.89 34.09
C LYS A 384 11.75 64.83 32.84
N SER A 385 10.68 64.60 32.06
CA SER A 385 10.17 65.40 30.90
C SER A 385 10.96 65.28 29.58
N GLY A 386 10.34 65.38 28.38
CA GLY A 386 8.90 65.41 28.09
C GLY A 386 8.53 65.42 26.59
N THR A 387 7.51 64.64 26.21
CA THR A 387 6.62 64.76 25.02
C THR A 387 7.15 64.76 23.55
N ARG A 388 6.56 63.85 22.76
CA ARG A 388 6.19 63.93 21.32
C ARG A 388 7.30 63.97 20.24
N GLY A 389 7.25 62.99 19.32
CA GLY A 389 7.94 63.02 18.02
C GLY A 389 7.82 61.68 17.27
N ALA A 390 7.06 61.63 16.17
CA ALA A 390 6.79 60.38 15.45
C ALA A 390 7.77 60.12 14.29
N ARG A 391 8.05 58.84 13.97
CA ARG A 391 8.49 58.37 12.64
C ARG A 391 8.28 56.87 12.44
N ARG A 392 8.22 56.47 11.17
CA ARG A 392 7.90 55.11 10.67
C ARG A 392 9.05 54.12 10.90
N PRO A 393 8.78 52.80 10.99
CA PRO A 393 9.82 51.78 10.83
C PRO A 393 10.36 51.80 9.41
N VAL A 394 11.68 51.67 9.26
CA VAL A 394 12.38 51.55 7.96
C VAL A 394 12.85 50.12 7.78
N ALA A 395 12.54 49.51 6.63
CA ALA A 395 13.00 48.17 6.30
C ALA A 395 14.47 48.18 5.85
N LEU A 396 15.29 47.26 6.37
CA LEU A 396 16.59 46.94 5.77
C LEU A 396 16.41 45.92 4.64
N GLY A 397 16.87 46.27 3.43
CA GLY A 397 16.72 45.46 2.22
C GLY A 397 17.85 44.47 1.97
N ARG A 398 17.55 43.41 1.21
CA ARG A 398 18.54 42.48 0.63
C ARG A 398 19.26 43.12 -0.58
N ARG A 399 20.60 43.08 -0.60
CA ARG A 399 21.55 43.08 -1.75
C ARG A 399 22.99 43.09 -1.17
N GLY A 400 24.02 42.46 -1.73
CA GLY A 400 24.09 41.49 -2.83
C GLY A 400 25.56 41.22 -3.28
N HIS A 401 25.87 39.97 -3.64
CA HIS A 401 27.05 39.49 -4.40
C HIS A 401 28.50 39.72 -3.88
N ALA A 402 29.07 38.62 -3.36
CA ALA A 402 30.27 37.91 -3.86
C ALA A 402 31.52 38.66 -4.40
N ARG A 403 32.69 38.24 -3.89
CA ARG A 403 33.94 38.11 -4.68
C ARG A 403 34.83 36.98 -4.13
N GLN A 404 35.62 36.36 -5.02
CA GLN A 404 36.50 35.23 -4.75
C GLN A 404 37.85 35.45 -5.48
N PRO A 405 39.01 35.31 -4.82
CA PRO A 405 40.33 35.42 -5.46
C PRO A 405 40.87 34.06 -5.97
N ARG A 406 41.77 34.10 -6.95
CA ARG A 406 42.59 32.97 -7.44
C ARG A 406 44.03 33.15 -6.94
N GLY A 407 44.72 32.11 -6.50
CA GLY A 407 45.67 31.31 -7.30
C GLY A 407 47.11 31.51 -6.76
N ALA A 408 48.12 30.67 -6.98
CA ALA A 408 48.27 29.37 -7.67
C ALA A 408 49.26 28.48 -6.82
N THR A 409 49.91 27.37 -7.21
CA THR A 409 50.33 26.82 -8.52
C THR A 409 50.74 25.34 -8.39
N THR A 410 50.66 24.54 -9.46
CA THR A 410 51.33 23.22 -9.69
C THR A 410 50.99 22.05 -8.72
N THR A 411 50.97 20.76 -9.11
CA THR A 411 51.77 20.03 -10.12
C THR A 411 50.93 19.02 -10.96
N ARG A 412 51.53 18.52 -12.05
CA ARG A 412 50.96 17.63 -13.09
C ARG A 412 50.34 16.31 -12.61
N ALA A 413 49.27 15.89 -13.30
CA ALA A 413 49.16 14.56 -13.91
C ALA A 413 48.37 14.67 -15.25
N ARG A 414 48.66 13.81 -16.23
CA ARG A 414 47.92 13.72 -17.52
C ARG A 414 47.14 12.41 -17.59
N TRP A 415 45.99 12.42 -18.25
CA TRP A 415 45.57 11.38 -19.22
C TRP A 415 44.63 12.02 -20.27
N HIS A 416 44.58 11.46 -21.48
CA HIS A 416 43.94 12.09 -22.64
C HIS A 416 42.49 11.62 -22.87
N ALA A 417 41.64 12.53 -23.35
CA ALA A 417 40.43 12.22 -24.12
C ALA A 417 40.35 13.18 -25.31
N SER A 418 40.12 12.66 -26.52
CA SER A 418 40.20 13.44 -27.76
C SER A 418 38.87 14.06 -28.18
N ARG A 419 38.92 15.14 -28.97
CA ARG A 419 37.77 15.78 -29.63
C ARG A 419 37.91 15.69 -31.15
N ALA A 420 36.80 15.38 -31.81
CA ALA A 420 36.52 15.68 -33.21
C ALA A 420 34.98 15.77 -33.34
N SER A 421 34.32 16.60 -34.14
CA SER A 421 34.56 17.92 -34.76
C SER A 421 33.44 18.04 -35.82
N LEU A 422 32.57 19.05 -35.70
CA LEU A 422 31.58 19.40 -36.74
C LEU A 422 32.30 19.84 -38.04
N PRO A 423 31.68 19.70 -39.24
CA PRO A 423 30.87 20.84 -39.74
C PRO A 423 29.67 20.52 -40.67
N ALA A 424 28.50 21.06 -40.30
CA ALA A 424 27.65 22.00 -41.07
C ALA A 424 27.12 21.74 -42.52
N ARG A 425 25.98 22.43 -42.77
CA ARG A 425 25.30 22.79 -44.06
C ARG A 425 24.19 21.85 -44.56
N GLY A 426 23.12 22.47 -45.07
CA GLY A 426 21.93 21.81 -45.63
C GLY A 426 20.65 22.65 -45.44
N CYS A 427 20.41 23.65 -46.29
CA CYS A 427 19.20 24.50 -46.24
C CYS A 427 18.49 24.52 -47.59
N VAL A 428 17.25 24.05 -47.63
CA VAL A 428 16.33 24.12 -48.79
C VAL A 428 14.93 24.51 -48.29
N ARG A 429 14.10 25.07 -49.18
CA ARG A 429 12.88 25.84 -48.90
C ARG A 429 11.77 25.47 -49.90
N ARG A 430 10.51 25.85 -49.62
CA ARG A 430 9.23 25.56 -50.34
C ARG A 430 8.52 24.28 -49.81
N GLY A 431 7.19 24.20 -49.78
CA GLY A 431 6.17 25.18 -50.23
C GLY A 431 4.73 24.86 -49.76
N ALA A 432 3.78 25.71 -50.16
CA ALA A 432 2.35 25.68 -49.83
C ALA A 432 1.58 24.46 -50.43
N GLY A 433 0.32 24.16 -50.09
CA GLY A 433 -0.67 24.89 -49.29
C GLY A 433 -2.05 24.18 -49.22
N HIS A 434 -3.16 24.97 -49.28
CA HIS A 434 -4.58 24.60 -49.08
C HIS A 434 -5.00 24.35 -47.61
N ARG A 435 -6.12 24.85 -47.03
CA ARG A 435 -7.43 25.46 -47.45
C ARG A 435 -8.35 24.53 -48.27
N GLU A 436 -9.57 24.16 -47.84
CA GLU A 436 -10.42 24.61 -46.71
C GLU A 436 -11.09 23.37 -46.03
N ARG A 437 -12.36 23.23 -45.59
CA ARG A 437 -13.62 24.00 -45.64
C ARG A 437 -14.55 23.70 -44.43
N ARG A 438 -15.50 24.62 -44.21
CA ARG A 438 -16.80 24.58 -43.47
C ARG A 438 -17.62 23.27 -43.61
N ALA A 439 -18.73 23.01 -42.89
CA ALA A 439 -19.34 23.43 -41.59
C ALA A 439 -20.71 22.69 -41.44
N MET A 440 -21.62 23.14 -40.55
CA MET A 440 -23.00 22.63 -40.32
C MET A 440 -23.08 21.21 -39.69
N VAL A 441 -24.13 20.80 -38.97
CA VAL A 441 -25.46 21.40 -38.65
C VAL A 441 -25.67 21.50 -37.13
N SER A 442 -26.50 22.44 -36.68
CA SER A 442 -27.01 22.55 -35.30
C SER A 442 -28.54 22.53 -35.23
N ALA A 443 -29.09 22.24 -34.04
CA ALA A 443 -30.47 22.46 -33.58
C ALA A 443 -31.59 21.46 -33.94
N LEU A 444 -32.11 20.82 -32.87
CA LEU A 444 -33.52 20.45 -32.63
C LEU A 444 -33.67 20.40 -31.10
N ARG A 445 -34.08 21.51 -30.47
CA ARG A 445 -35.43 21.77 -29.91
C ARG A 445 -35.94 20.67 -28.97
N GLU A 446 -36.05 20.89 -27.65
CA GLU A 446 -36.92 21.84 -26.91
C GLU A 446 -38.40 21.40 -26.81
N ARG A 447 -38.83 21.10 -25.56
CA ARG A 447 -40.18 20.94 -24.93
C ARG A 447 -40.17 19.71 -24.02
N SER A 448 -40.66 19.71 -22.78
CA SER A 448 -41.22 20.74 -21.88
C SER A 448 -40.79 20.36 -20.44
N ALA A 449 -40.30 21.26 -19.58
CA ALA A 449 -41.04 22.25 -18.79
C ALA A 449 -42.13 21.68 -17.85
N ALA A 450 -41.85 21.69 -16.53
CA ALA A 450 -42.70 22.13 -15.39
C ALA A 450 -42.92 21.16 -14.19
N ARG A 451 -43.05 21.78 -13.00
CA ARG A 451 -43.66 21.31 -11.71
C ARG A 451 -42.86 20.42 -10.73
N GLU A 452 -42.14 21.11 -9.84
CA GLU A 452 -42.23 20.92 -8.37
C GLU A 452 -43.58 21.46 -7.81
N PRO A 453 -43.91 21.29 -6.50
CA PRO A 453 -43.59 20.24 -5.53
C PRO A 453 -44.92 19.64 -4.95
N PRO A 454 -45.04 19.09 -3.71
CA PRO A 454 -44.85 19.83 -2.44
C PRO A 454 -44.11 19.05 -1.32
N ARG A 455 -43.69 19.77 -0.27
CA ARG A 455 -43.48 19.18 1.06
C ARG A 455 -44.81 19.13 1.80
N HIS A 456 -45.04 18.15 2.66
CA HIS A 456 -46.06 18.27 3.70
C HIS A 456 -45.53 17.93 5.09
N ARG A 457 -46.04 18.70 6.06
CA ARG A 457 -45.84 18.59 7.49
C ARG A 457 -47.18 18.18 8.09
N MET A 458 -47.17 17.34 9.10
CA MET A 458 -48.26 17.18 10.06
C MET A 458 -47.64 16.89 11.44
N ASP A 459 -48.25 17.48 12.47
CA ASP A 459 -47.79 17.44 13.85
C ASP A 459 -48.85 16.72 14.73
N GLY A 460 -48.43 16.13 15.85
CA GLY A 460 -49.33 15.65 16.91
C GLY A 460 -49.67 14.14 16.90
N VAL A 461 -50.12 13.54 18.01
CA VAL A 461 -50.26 14.05 19.40
C VAL A 461 -50.00 12.91 20.40
N ALA A 462 -49.81 13.24 21.67
CA ALA A 462 -49.34 12.37 22.75
C ALA A 462 -50.24 11.17 23.09
N ASP A 463 -49.60 10.07 23.53
CA ASP A 463 -49.89 9.43 24.83
C ASP A 463 -48.67 8.60 25.28
N GLY A 464 -48.50 8.17 26.53
CA GLY A 464 -49.41 8.36 27.68
C GLY A 464 -49.11 7.51 28.93
N ALA A 465 -48.14 6.59 28.90
CA ALA A 465 -47.97 5.58 29.96
C ALA A 465 -46.62 5.65 30.70
N ARG A 466 -46.67 5.85 32.01
CA ARG A 466 -45.60 5.50 32.95
C ARG A 466 -45.90 4.12 33.55
N ILE A 467 -44.88 3.33 33.85
CA ILE A 467 -44.79 2.49 35.06
C ILE A 467 -43.30 2.22 35.35
N ARG A 468 -42.95 1.99 36.61
CA ARG A 468 -41.58 1.81 37.12
C ARG A 468 -41.34 0.34 37.54
N PRO A 469 -40.12 -0.08 37.96
CA PRO A 469 -39.71 -1.48 37.91
C PRO A 469 -40.21 -2.31 39.10
N VAL A 470 -40.03 -3.63 39.02
CA VAL A 470 -39.39 -4.49 40.05
C VAL A 470 -39.14 -5.87 39.43
N HIS A 471 -37.88 -6.22 39.15
CA HIS A 471 -37.13 -7.19 39.96
C HIS A 471 -35.64 -7.20 39.59
#